data_AF-A0A4S4BGC8-F1
#
_entry.id   AF-A0A4S4BGC8-F1
#
_cell.length_a   1.000
_cell.length_b   1.000
_cell.length_c   1.000
_cell.angle_alpha   90.00
_cell.angle_beta   90.00
_cell.angle_gamma   90.00
#
_symmetry.space_group_name_H-M   'P 1'
#
loop_
_entity.id
_entity.type
_entity.pdbx_description
1 polymer ?
#
loop_
_entity_poly.entity_id
_entity_poly.type
_entity_poly.pdbx_seq_one_letter_code
_entity_poly.pdbx_strand_id
1 'polypeptide(L)'
;MLTSIILLTLNNMDQTVRCVNSIRMLTHVPYELIVIDNGSTDGTIGWLYEQPDIRFVCNGSNAGFAASCNQGVALARGELLLLLNNDTLVSPRWLPQLQAALLSQDAVGIVGPVSNFVLPLQKRPFHYAGDDSFFRFADGFNFQDPGRWQNATSLSGFCMLLRRSTWDALGALDEQFAVGGYEDIDYGYRALRCGLSLRIAGDTFVYHEGNKSFDRNRMDMYAIARVNRRLFLRKWGFNPERLILQLDPGFLPGIRMLAHPHHEPTSAAVPGGWYGVDGSGCVYRVERGVKRPVASYESLLHLGMSMDRVALGADAILAGLAVGTPIRPLTGLMWDYPDSFLARDPGGGAHMIAYGIRYPIHDESSCRSLGLRPEEAAGIRYEQLHALPEGWPIRMDPWEEHELLDHRVYAGPDGRLFYGEGQRLRPIRSDETLRRYGWSRERAVALPPHVFYRTPVSYEVD
;
A
#
# COMPACT_ATOMS: atom_id res chain seq x y z
N MET A 1 27.85 -2.98 16.24
CA MET A 1 26.76 -1.99 16.39
C MET A 1 25.74 -2.57 17.35
N LEU A 2 25.30 -1.79 18.34
CA LEU A 2 24.24 -2.18 19.27
C LEU A 2 22.86 -2.03 18.60
N THR A 3 22.01 -3.04 18.69
CA THR A 3 20.58 -2.94 18.30
C THR A 3 19.69 -2.80 19.52
N SER A 4 18.89 -1.74 19.60
CA SER A 4 17.79 -1.67 20.57
C SER A 4 16.57 -2.36 19.99
N ILE A 5 16.12 -3.44 20.63
CA ILE A 5 14.89 -4.15 20.30
C ILE A 5 13.78 -3.53 21.15
N ILE A 6 12.83 -2.88 20.50
CA ILE A 6 11.64 -2.29 21.10
C ILE A 6 10.48 -3.26 20.90
N LEU A 7 10.08 -3.90 21.99
CA LEU A 7 9.01 -4.89 22.02
C LEU A 7 7.76 -4.30 22.67
N LEU A 8 6.61 -4.45 22.03
CA LEU A 8 5.34 -3.94 22.55
C LEU A 8 4.47 -5.09 23.03
N THR A 9 3.79 -4.92 24.16
CA THR A 9 2.88 -5.95 24.70
C THR A 9 1.59 -5.37 25.27
N LEU A 10 0.50 -6.13 25.11
CA LEU A 10 -0.81 -5.86 25.69
C LEU A 10 -1.57 -7.18 25.88
N ASN A 11 -1.76 -7.61 27.13
CA ASN A 11 -2.53 -8.79 27.50
C ASN A 11 -2.17 -10.03 26.67
N ASN A 12 -0.89 -10.43 26.66
CA ASN A 12 -0.39 -11.60 25.96
C ASN A 12 0.89 -12.16 26.61
N MET A 13 0.81 -12.46 27.92
CA MET A 13 1.97 -12.89 28.70
C MET A 13 2.71 -14.08 28.06
N ASP A 14 2.02 -15.18 27.76
CA ASP A 14 2.67 -16.40 27.22
C ASP A 14 3.45 -16.13 25.93
N GLN A 15 2.87 -15.35 25.01
CA GLN A 15 3.47 -14.95 23.75
C GLN A 15 4.66 -14.02 23.99
N THR A 16 4.52 -13.06 24.91
CA THR A 16 5.60 -12.15 25.29
C THR A 16 6.79 -12.92 25.85
N VAL A 17 6.56 -13.84 26.79
CA VAL A 17 7.58 -14.71 27.38
C VAL A 17 8.28 -15.51 26.29
N ARG A 18 7.50 -16.13 25.39
CA ARG A 18 8.00 -16.96 24.30
C ARG A 18 8.84 -16.16 23.29
N CYS A 19 8.38 -14.96 22.90
CA CYS A 19 9.11 -14.03 22.04
C CYS A 19 10.46 -13.63 22.70
N VAL A 20 10.42 -13.15 23.94
CA VAL A 20 11.63 -12.75 24.69
C VAL A 20 12.62 -13.91 24.81
N ASN A 21 12.16 -15.12 25.13
CA ASN A 21 13.03 -16.28 25.24
C ASN A 21 13.66 -16.65 23.89
N SER A 22 12.94 -16.53 22.78
CA SER A 22 13.52 -16.75 21.45
C SER A 22 14.59 -15.71 21.10
N ILE A 23 14.40 -14.45 21.48
CA ILE A 23 15.40 -13.38 21.29
C ILE A 23 16.67 -13.71 22.07
N ARG A 24 16.53 -14.04 23.38
CA ARG A 24 17.64 -14.41 24.25
C ARG A 24 18.42 -15.61 23.73
N MET A 25 17.71 -16.60 23.21
CA MET A 25 18.31 -17.85 22.73
C MET A 25 19.05 -17.69 21.40
N LEU A 26 18.51 -16.89 20.46
CA LEU A 26 18.91 -16.91 19.05
C LEU A 26 19.63 -15.65 18.58
N THR A 27 19.77 -14.64 19.44
CA THR A 27 20.43 -13.38 19.12
C THR A 27 21.84 -13.35 19.70
N HIS A 28 22.85 -13.47 18.83
CA HIS A 28 24.27 -13.54 19.23
C HIS A 28 25.08 -12.29 18.87
N VAL A 29 24.41 -11.20 18.50
CA VAL A 29 25.02 -9.87 18.28
C VAL A 29 24.59 -8.93 19.39
N PRO A 30 25.34 -7.85 19.69
CA PRO A 30 24.99 -6.94 20.78
C PRO A 30 23.59 -6.34 20.61
N TYR A 31 22.74 -6.53 21.63
CA TYR A 31 21.41 -5.94 21.68
C TYR A 31 21.06 -5.45 23.10
N GLU A 32 20.08 -4.57 23.20
CA GLU A 32 19.32 -4.31 24.43
C GLU A 32 17.84 -4.56 24.15
N LEU A 33 17.08 -4.97 25.18
CA LEU A 33 15.65 -5.23 25.07
C LEU A 33 14.86 -4.20 25.90
N ILE A 34 13.96 -3.50 25.22
CA ILE A 34 13.09 -2.49 25.81
C ILE A 34 11.64 -2.94 25.57
N VAL A 35 10.89 -3.18 26.65
CA VAL A 35 9.49 -3.60 26.58
C VAL A 35 8.55 -2.46 26.95
N ILE A 36 7.57 -2.17 26.10
CA ILE A 36 6.52 -1.19 26.39
C ILE A 36 5.21 -1.95 26.60
N ASP A 37 4.74 -1.96 27.84
CA ASP A 37 3.48 -2.56 28.25
C ASP A 37 2.33 -1.54 28.15
N ASN A 38 1.31 -1.88 27.37
CA ASN A 38 0.17 -1.02 27.08
C ASN A 38 -1.00 -1.19 28.06
N GLY A 39 -0.69 -1.45 29.33
CA GLY A 39 -1.69 -1.61 30.38
C GLY A 39 -2.21 -3.04 30.46
N SER A 40 -1.30 -4.02 30.44
CA SER A 40 -1.69 -5.42 30.62
C SER A 40 -2.22 -5.69 32.02
N THR A 41 -3.22 -6.57 32.10
CA THR A 41 -3.88 -7.01 33.33
C THR A 41 -3.78 -8.53 33.55
N ASP A 42 -2.94 -9.21 32.76
CA ASP A 42 -2.83 -10.68 32.71
C ASP A 42 -1.60 -11.25 33.41
N GLY A 43 -0.91 -10.45 34.23
CA GLY A 43 0.32 -10.85 34.92
C GLY A 43 1.61 -10.45 34.19
N THR A 44 1.53 -9.97 32.94
CA THR A 44 2.69 -9.52 32.16
C THR A 44 3.56 -8.51 32.92
N ILE A 45 2.95 -7.52 33.58
CA ILE A 45 3.68 -6.50 34.35
C ILE A 45 4.48 -7.14 35.49
N GLY A 46 3.86 -8.04 36.26
CA GLY A 46 4.54 -8.74 37.36
C GLY A 46 5.74 -9.54 36.86
N TRP A 47 5.57 -10.26 35.75
CA TRP A 47 6.66 -10.99 35.11
C TRP A 47 7.80 -10.07 34.65
N LEU A 48 7.50 -8.88 34.09
CA LEU A 48 8.51 -7.91 33.66
C LEU A 48 9.39 -7.41 34.82
N TYR A 49 8.83 -7.21 36.01
CA TYR A 49 9.61 -6.84 37.20
C TYR A 49 10.63 -7.90 37.61
N GLU A 50 10.41 -9.16 37.23
CA GLU A 50 11.33 -10.27 37.50
C GLU A 50 12.43 -10.42 36.44
N GLN A 51 12.44 -9.59 35.37
CA GLN A 51 13.40 -9.68 34.27
C GLN A 51 14.51 -8.61 34.40
N PRO A 52 15.69 -8.91 34.98
CA PRO A 52 16.74 -7.91 35.26
C PRO A 52 17.44 -7.38 34.00
N ASP A 53 17.38 -8.12 32.88
CA ASP A 53 17.97 -7.78 31.59
C ASP A 53 17.04 -6.96 30.69
N ILE A 54 15.81 -6.66 31.13
CA ILE A 54 14.81 -5.93 30.35
C ILE A 54 14.58 -4.55 30.95
N ARG A 55 14.66 -3.52 30.10
CA ARG A 55 14.16 -2.17 30.44
C ARG A 55 12.70 -2.10 30.03
N PHE A 56 11.81 -1.55 30.85
CA PHE A 56 10.41 -1.48 30.48
C PHE A 56 9.67 -0.24 30.97
N VAL A 57 8.54 0.05 30.33
CA VAL A 57 7.55 1.10 30.70
C VAL A 57 6.16 0.47 30.73
N CYS A 58 5.34 0.85 31.70
CA CYS A 58 3.94 0.41 31.80
C CYS A 58 3.02 1.64 31.68
N ASN A 59 2.23 1.71 30.61
CA ASN A 59 1.37 2.87 30.29
C ASN A 59 0.07 2.91 31.10
N GLY A 60 -0.29 1.83 31.80
CA GLY A 60 -1.53 1.70 32.57
C GLY A 60 -2.81 1.64 31.72
N SER A 61 -2.74 1.98 30.43
CA SER A 61 -3.79 1.88 29.44
C SER A 61 -3.19 1.74 28.04
N ASN A 62 -3.99 1.30 27.07
CA ASN A 62 -3.51 1.08 25.71
C ASN A 62 -3.26 2.41 24.98
N ALA A 63 -2.00 2.80 24.87
CA ALA A 63 -1.57 3.99 24.14
C ALA A 63 -1.50 3.78 22.62
N GLY A 64 -1.64 2.54 22.16
CA GLY A 64 -1.52 2.19 20.74
C GLY A 64 -0.09 1.88 20.30
N PHE A 65 0.05 1.34 19.08
CA PHE A 65 1.34 0.86 18.57
C PHE A 65 2.34 2.01 18.33
N ALA A 66 1.92 3.06 17.62
CA ALA A 66 2.80 4.17 17.26
C ALA A 66 3.39 4.88 18.50
N ALA A 67 2.53 5.28 19.45
CA ALA A 67 2.96 5.97 20.66
C ALA A 67 3.91 5.11 21.51
N SER A 68 3.63 3.81 21.60
CA SER A 68 4.45 2.87 22.38
C SER A 68 5.82 2.63 21.75
N CYS A 69 5.87 2.49 20.42
CA CYS A 69 7.14 2.46 19.68
C CYS A 69 7.95 3.74 19.93
N ASN A 70 7.31 4.91 19.87
CA ASN A 70 7.94 6.21 20.12
C ASN A 70 8.57 6.27 21.52
N GLN A 71 7.84 5.83 22.56
CA GLN A 71 8.35 5.74 23.93
C GLN A 71 9.56 4.81 24.05
N GLY A 72 9.51 3.64 23.42
CA GLY A 72 10.62 2.69 23.44
C GLY A 72 11.86 3.23 22.74
N VAL A 73 11.71 3.88 21.59
CA VAL A 73 12.83 4.49 20.86
C VAL A 73 13.45 5.65 21.65
N ALA A 74 12.65 6.42 22.39
CA ALA A 74 13.18 7.48 23.27
C ALA A 74 14.10 6.94 24.37
N LEU A 75 13.93 5.67 24.78
CA LEU A 75 14.78 5.00 25.77
C LEU A 75 15.97 4.26 25.17
N ALA A 76 15.93 3.99 23.87
CA ALA A 76 16.92 3.20 23.13
C ALA A 76 18.29 3.89 23.08
N ARG A 77 19.36 3.12 23.19
CA ARG A 77 20.77 3.56 23.11
C ARG A 77 21.50 3.01 21.88
N GLY A 78 20.91 2.03 21.19
CA GLY A 78 21.48 1.38 20.01
C GLY A 78 21.58 2.31 18.81
N GLU A 79 22.58 2.05 17.97
CA GLU A 79 22.76 2.69 16.66
C GLU A 79 21.74 2.17 15.64
N LEU A 80 21.25 0.94 15.88
CA LEU A 80 20.15 0.33 15.15
C LEU A 80 18.94 0.20 16.07
N LEU A 81 17.77 0.43 15.50
CA LEU A 81 16.47 0.30 16.16
C LEU A 81 15.71 -0.84 15.49
N LEU A 82 15.10 -1.69 16.28
CA LEU A 82 14.22 -2.75 15.79
C LEU A 82 12.87 -2.66 16.50
N LEU A 83 11.82 -2.36 15.75
CA LEU A 83 10.44 -2.45 16.23
C LEU A 83 9.94 -3.88 16.05
N LEU A 84 9.42 -4.50 17.11
CA LEU A 84 9.02 -5.91 17.12
C LEU A 84 7.71 -6.14 17.88
N ASN A 85 6.83 -6.95 17.31
CA ASN A 85 5.62 -7.41 17.99
C ASN A 85 5.92 -8.57 18.97
N ASN A 86 5.19 -8.64 20.08
CA ASN A 86 5.31 -9.72 21.08
C ASN A 86 4.75 -11.07 20.64
N ASP A 87 3.96 -11.13 19.56
CA ASP A 87 3.44 -12.37 18.99
C ASP A 87 4.33 -12.92 17.86
N THR A 88 5.63 -12.64 17.95
CA THR A 88 6.67 -13.17 17.06
C THR A 88 7.49 -14.27 17.70
N LEU A 89 8.00 -15.17 16.87
CA LEU A 89 9.08 -16.09 17.23
C LEU A 89 10.25 -15.84 16.28
N VAL A 90 11.36 -15.33 16.83
CA VAL A 90 12.55 -15.04 16.02
C VAL A 90 13.29 -16.34 15.71
N SER A 91 14.06 -16.31 14.63
CA SER A 91 14.70 -17.48 14.06
C SER A 91 16.22 -17.44 14.22
N PRO A 92 16.93 -18.58 14.05
CA PRO A 92 18.38 -18.58 14.00
C PRO A 92 18.91 -17.57 12.99
N ARG A 93 19.94 -16.80 13.38
CA ARG A 93 20.64 -15.81 12.52
C ARG A 93 19.79 -14.63 12.04
N TRP A 94 18.57 -14.46 12.56
CA TRP A 94 17.63 -13.44 12.08
C TRP A 94 18.19 -12.01 12.11
N LEU A 95 18.67 -11.56 13.28
CA LEU A 95 19.12 -10.18 13.46
C LEU A 95 20.40 -9.87 12.65
N PRO A 96 21.44 -10.72 12.66
CA PRO A 96 22.59 -10.52 11.78
C PRO A 96 22.24 -10.42 10.28
N GLN A 97 21.26 -11.19 9.80
CA GLN A 97 20.84 -11.13 8.38
C GLN A 97 20.04 -9.85 8.08
N LEU A 98 19.14 -9.44 8.98
CA LEU A 98 18.47 -8.14 8.87
C LEU A 98 19.49 -6.99 8.87
N GLN A 99 20.50 -7.04 9.74
CA GLN A 99 21.60 -6.09 9.78
C GLN A 99 22.39 -6.09 8.46
N ALA A 100 22.70 -7.27 7.91
CA ALA A 100 23.41 -7.37 6.63
C ALA A 100 22.62 -6.74 5.48
N ALA A 101 21.31 -6.99 5.40
CA ALA A 101 20.44 -6.37 4.39
C ALA A 101 20.36 -4.84 4.57
N LEU A 102 20.24 -4.35 5.81
CA LEU A 102 20.16 -2.91 6.12
C LEU A 102 21.47 -2.18 5.80
N LEU A 103 22.60 -2.79 6.15
CA LEU A 103 23.93 -2.22 6.00
C LEU A 103 24.54 -2.46 4.61
N SER A 104 23.84 -3.19 3.74
CA SER A 104 24.30 -3.47 2.38
C SER A 104 24.52 -2.20 1.54
N GLN A 105 23.71 -1.16 1.78
CA GLN A 105 23.80 0.15 1.12
C GLN A 105 23.28 1.22 2.08
N ASP A 106 23.88 2.42 2.05
CA ASP A 106 23.45 3.54 2.89
C ASP A 106 22.04 4.02 2.57
N ALA A 107 21.61 3.83 1.32
CA ALA A 107 20.25 4.15 0.87
C ALA A 107 19.18 3.20 1.41
N VAL A 108 19.53 2.06 2.05
CA VAL A 108 18.52 1.17 2.66
C VAL A 108 18.13 1.73 4.01
N GLY A 109 16.93 2.30 4.11
CA GLY A 109 16.45 2.97 5.31
C GLY A 109 15.85 2.02 6.34
N ILE A 110 15.03 1.07 5.88
CA ILE A 110 14.26 0.15 6.73
C ILE A 110 14.26 -1.26 6.11
N VAL A 111 14.43 -2.28 6.94
CA VAL A 111 14.41 -3.69 6.54
C VAL A 111 13.39 -4.49 7.33
N GLY A 112 12.62 -5.34 6.65
CA GLY A 112 11.73 -6.33 7.27
C GLY A 112 12.01 -7.75 6.77
N PRO A 113 11.83 -8.79 7.59
CA PRO A 113 11.96 -10.18 7.16
C PRO A 113 10.74 -10.66 6.38
N VAL A 114 10.82 -11.85 5.77
CA VAL A 114 9.64 -12.58 5.33
C VAL A 114 8.95 -13.29 6.49
N SER A 115 7.65 -13.58 6.35
CA SER A 115 6.86 -14.24 7.39
C SER A 115 5.61 -14.91 6.84
N ASN A 116 4.91 -15.69 7.66
CA ASN A 116 3.64 -16.35 7.33
C ASN A 116 2.43 -15.40 7.33
N PHE A 117 2.44 -14.37 8.18
CA PHE A 117 1.29 -13.49 8.40
C PHE A 117 1.69 -12.02 8.29
N VAL A 118 1.84 -11.52 7.06
CA VAL A 118 2.36 -10.19 6.73
C VAL A 118 1.80 -9.69 5.40
N LEU A 119 2.16 -8.47 5.00
CA LEU A 119 1.83 -7.90 3.69
C LEU A 119 2.26 -8.84 2.56
N PRO A 120 1.53 -8.87 1.41
CA PRO A 120 1.70 -9.92 0.41
C PRO A 120 3.11 -10.12 -0.12
N LEU A 121 3.89 -9.05 -0.31
CA LEU A 121 5.28 -9.17 -0.80
C LEU A 121 6.22 -9.87 0.19
N GLN A 122 5.99 -9.70 1.51
CA GLN A 122 6.75 -10.38 2.56
C GLN A 122 6.22 -11.79 2.88
N LYS A 123 5.03 -12.15 2.36
CA LYS A 123 4.36 -13.39 2.75
C LYS A 123 5.05 -14.61 2.17
N ARG A 124 5.31 -15.60 3.01
CA ARG A 124 5.80 -16.93 2.64
C ARG A 124 4.95 -17.99 3.35
N PRO A 125 4.33 -18.94 2.62
CA PRO A 125 3.52 -19.99 3.25
C PRO A 125 4.35 -20.81 4.23
N PHE A 126 3.84 -20.98 5.44
CA PHE A 126 4.41 -21.84 6.46
C PHE A 126 3.29 -22.39 7.34
N HIS A 127 3.32 -23.70 7.61
CA HIS A 127 2.38 -24.35 8.52
C HIS A 127 3.04 -24.55 9.88
N TYR A 128 2.46 -23.93 10.90
CA TYR A 128 3.00 -24.00 12.25
C TYR A 128 2.56 -25.30 12.95
N ALA A 129 3.52 -26.17 13.26
CA ALA A 129 3.27 -27.44 13.96
C ALA A 129 3.97 -27.52 15.34
N GLY A 130 4.41 -26.37 15.88
CA GLY A 130 5.15 -26.26 17.15
C GLY A 130 6.55 -25.69 16.99
N ASP A 131 7.15 -25.27 18.11
CA ASP A 131 8.38 -24.47 18.13
C ASP A 131 9.55 -25.22 17.47
N ASP A 132 9.70 -26.50 17.76
CA ASP A 132 10.72 -27.37 17.13
C ASP A 132 10.56 -27.45 15.61
N SER A 133 9.33 -27.51 15.12
CA SER A 133 9.06 -27.57 13.67
C SER A 133 9.47 -26.27 12.99
N PHE A 134 9.20 -25.14 13.65
CA PHE A 134 9.60 -23.82 13.19
C PHE A 134 11.12 -23.67 13.22
N PHE A 135 11.79 -23.99 14.34
CA PHE A 135 13.24 -23.82 14.44
C PHE A 135 13.98 -24.69 13.42
N ARG A 136 13.54 -25.93 13.17
CA ARG A 136 14.10 -26.77 12.10
C ARG A 136 13.92 -26.17 10.70
N PHE A 137 12.71 -25.67 10.41
CA PHE A 137 12.46 -24.99 9.13
C PHE A 137 13.33 -23.75 8.98
N ALA A 138 13.35 -22.89 10.00
CA ALA A 138 14.05 -21.62 9.97
C ALA A 138 15.57 -21.82 9.91
N ASP A 139 16.12 -22.85 10.55
CA ASP A 139 17.53 -23.18 10.43
C ASP A 139 17.90 -23.60 9.00
N GLY A 140 17.00 -24.30 8.30
CA GLY A 140 17.16 -24.65 6.88
C GLY A 140 16.83 -23.51 5.89
N PHE A 141 16.16 -22.46 6.35
CA PHE A 141 15.77 -21.32 5.50
C PHE A 141 16.75 -20.15 5.62
N ASN A 142 17.13 -19.80 6.85
CA ASN A 142 17.88 -18.59 7.17
C ASN A 142 19.37 -18.75 6.87
N PHE A 143 19.73 -18.61 5.60
CA PHE A 143 21.12 -18.51 5.16
C PHE A 143 21.30 -17.21 4.41
N GLN A 144 22.39 -16.49 4.71
CA GLN A 144 22.66 -15.21 4.06
C GLN A 144 22.71 -15.39 2.54
N ASP A 145 21.78 -14.75 1.85
CA ASP A 145 21.63 -14.81 0.40
C ASP A 145 21.15 -13.44 -0.10
N PRO A 146 22.09 -12.53 -0.45
CA PRO A 146 21.75 -11.22 -0.98
C PRO A 146 20.87 -11.27 -2.24
N GLY A 147 20.88 -12.39 -2.99
CA GLY A 147 20.03 -12.59 -4.15
C GLY A 147 18.54 -12.72 -3.82
N ARG A 148 18.20 -12.98 -2.56
CA ARG A 148 16.80 -13.02 -2.06
C ARG A 148 16.34 -11.68 -1.49
N TRP A 149 17.22 -10.68 -1.40
CA TRP A 149 16.82 -9.36 -0.93
C TRP A 149 16.04 -8.63 -2.03
N GLN A 150 14.89 -8.08 -1.68
CA GLN A 150 14.00 -7.42 -2.64
C GLN A 150 13.61 -6.03 -2.13
N ASN A 151 13.75 -5.01 -2.98
CA ASN A 151 13.19 -3.69 -2.66
C ASN A 151 11.67 -3.79 -2.51
N ALA A 152 11.11 -2.96 -1.62
CA ALA A 152 9.68 -2.87 -1.39
C ALA A 152 9.22 -1.42 -1.29
N THR A 153 7.91 -1.25 -1.43
CA THR A 153 7.19 0.03 -1.29
C THR A 153 6.39 0.09 0.01
N SER A 154 6.25 -1.05 0.69
CA SER A 154 5.70 -1.16 2.04
C SER A 154 6.32 -2.36 2.77
N LEU A 155 6.37 -2.27 4.10
CA LEU A 155 6.79 -3.35 5.00
C LEU A 155 5.77 -3.46 6.14
N SER A 156 5.49 -4.68 6.58
CA SER A 156 4.72 -4.96 7.79
C SER A 156 5.49 -4.51 9.03
N GLY A 157 4.81 -3.76 9.90
CA GLY A 157 5.34 -3.22 11.15
C GLY A 157 5.68 -4.26 12.23
N PHE A 158 5.39 -5.54 12.02
CA PHE A 158 5.63 -6.60 13.01
C PHE A 158 7.11 -6.79 13.36
N CYS A 159 8.02 -6.46 12.43
CA CYS A 159 9.46 -6.57 12.57
C CYS A 159 10.14 -5.63 11.56
N MET A 160 10.62 -4.48 12.03
CA MET A 160 11.29 -3.48 11.20
C MET A 160 12.62 -3.05 11.83
N LEU A 161 13.72 -3.30 11.12
CA LEU A 161 15.07 -2.84 11.48
C LEU A 161 15.40 -1.55 10.71
N LEU A 162 15.92 -0.54 11.42
CA LEU A 162 16.38 0.70 10.81
C LEU A 162 17.58 1.29 11.57
N ARG A 163 18.30 2.22 10.93
CA ARG A 163 19.32 3.02 11.60
C ARG A 163 18.64 4.05 12.51
N ARG A 164 19.28 4.40 13.62
CA ARG A 164 18.89 5.57 14.42
C ARG A 164 18.90 6.84 13.58
N SER A 165 19.91 7.02 12.71
CA SER A 165 19.97 8.15 11.80
C SER A 165 18.77 8.23 10.84
N THR A 166 18.22 7.07 10.43
CA THR A 166 16.97 7.03 9.66
C THR A 166 15.81 7.52 10.51
N TRP A 167 15.68 7.04 11.76
CA TRP A 167 14.64 7.51 12.68
C TRP A 167 14.73 9.02 12.94
N ASP A 168 15.92 9.53 13.21
CA ASP A 168 16.13 10.96 13.48
C ASP A 168 15.77 11.83 12.27
N ALA A 169 15.97 11.32 11.05
CA ALA A 169 15.61 12.00 9.81
C ALA A 169 14.09 11.95 9.51
N LEU A 170 13.41 10.84 9.82
CA LEU A 170 11.98 10.66 9.55
C LEU A 170 11.06 11.20 10.65
N GLY A 171 11.58 11.32 11.87
CA GLY A 171 10.83 11.63 13.08
C GLY A 171 10.04 10.43 13.62
N ALA A 172 9.24 10.69 14.65
CA ALA A 172 8.44 9.68 15.34
C ALA A 172 7.35 9.06 14.45
N LEU A 173 6.84 7.88 14.81
CA LEU A 173 5.62 7.33 14.20
C LEU A 173 4.43 8.26 14.45
N ASP A 174 3.49 8.30 13.51
CA ASP A 174 2.34 9.19 13.61
C ASP A 174 1.27 8.56 14.52
N GLU A 175 1.08 9.17 15.69
CA GLU A 175 0.19 8.65 16.73
C GLU A 175 -1.30 8.78 16.38
N GLN A 176 -1.65 9.45 15.26
CA GLN A 176 -3.02 9.45 14.74
C GLN A 176 -3.50 8.06 14.32
N PHE A 177 -2.58 7.16 13.94
CA PHE A 177 -2.85 5.74 13.71
C PHE A 177 -2.97 4.99 15.06
N ALA A 178 -3.95 5.38 15.86
CA ALA A 178 -4.05 5.11 17.30
C ALA A 178 -3.76 3.63 17.68
N VAL A 179 -4.74 2.72 17.53
CA VAL A 179 -4.64 1.37 18.09
C VAL A 179 -3.60 0.49 17.37
N GLY A 180 -3.43 0.69 16.05
CA GLY A 180 -2.46 -0.02 15.20
C GLY A 180 -2.99 -0.25 13.77
N GLY A 181 -2.08 -0.56 12.85
CA GLY A 181 -2.32 -0.68 11.41
C GLY A 181 -2.20 0.66 10.65
N TYR A 182 -1.52 0.63 9.50
CA TYR A 182 -1.19 1.76 8.61
C TYR A 182 -0.07 2.70 9.06
N GLU A 183 0.33 2.69 10.33
CA GLU A 183 1.51 3.45 10.76
C GLU A 183 2.81 2.93 10.12
N ASP A 184 2.89 1.63 9.84
CA ASP A 184 3.99 0.98 9.15
C ASP A 184 4.07 1.37 7.67
N ILE A 185 2.92 1.37 6.99
CA ILE A 185 2.79 1.83 5.59
C ILE A 185 3.14 3.33 5.50
N ASP A 186 2.65 4.14 6.44
CA ASP A 186 2.93 5.57 6.54
C ASP A 186 4.42 5.85 6.76
N TYR A 187 5.04 5.13 7.70
CA TYR A 187 6.45 5.30 8.02
C TYR A 187 7.36 4.84 6.87
N GLY A 188 7.01 3.72 6.24
CA GLY A 188 7.66 3.24 5.02
C GLY A 188 7.59 4.29 3.90
N TYR A 189 6.41 4.86 3.65
CA TYR A 189 6.26 5.90 2.64
C TYR A 189 7.05 7.18 2.95
N ARG A 190 7.14 7.59 4.23
CA ARG A 190 8.01 8.70 4.65
C ARG A 190 9.48 8.44 4.33
N ALA A 191 9.96 7.21 4.53
CA ALA A 191 11.33 6.83 4.16
C ALA A 191 11.56 6.97 2.65
N LEU A 192 10.64 6.46 1.83
CA LEU A 192 10.70 6.58 0.37
C LEU A 192 10.72 8.05 -0.10
N ARG A 193 9.89 8.90 0.52
CA ARG A 193 9.84 10.35 0.25
C ARG A 193 11.13 11.09 0.59
N CYS A 194 11.94 10.56 1.51
CA CYS A 194 13.26 11.10 1.85
C CYS A 194 14.39 10.50 0.98
N GLY A 195 14.06 9.71 -0.03
CA GLY A 195 15.03 9.05 -0.91
C GLY A 195 15.70 7.82 -0.29
N LEU A 196 15.13 7.26 0.79
CA LEU A 196 15.57 5.99 1.38
C LEU A 196 14.74 4.83 0.83
N SER A 197 15.31 3.62 0.78
CA SER A 197 14.66 2.41 0.27
C SER A 197 14.18 1.53 1.41
N LEU A 198 13.09 0.80 1.16
CA LEU A 198 12.65 -0.30 2.01
C LEU A 198 13.15 -1.62 1.40
N ARG A 199 13.60 -2.54 2.25
CA ARG A 199 14.12 -3.83 1.81
C ARG A 199 13.44 -4.99 2.54
N ILE A 200 13.01 -5.99 1.79
CA ILE A 200 12.65 -7.29 2.30
C ILE A 200 13.92 -8.14 2.37
N ALA A 201 14.30 -8.59 3.56
CA ALA A 201 15.31 -9.61 3.75
C ALA A 201 14.68 -10.98 3.45
N GLY A 202 14.61 -11.35 2.16
CA GLY A 202 13.95 -12.58 1.70
C GLY A 202 14.68 -13.87 2.06
N ASP A 203 15.88 -13.75 2.63
CA ASP A 203 16.68 -14.82 3.22
C ASP A 203 16.44 -15.00 4.72
N THR A 204 15.68 -14.11 5.37
CA THR A 204 15.35 -14.18 6.81
C THR A 204 13.87 -14.41 7.03
N PHE A 205 13.48 -15.50 7.69
CA PHE A 205 12.10 -15.77 8.06
C PHE A 205 11.86 -15.55 9.55
N VAL A 206 10.92 -14.71 9.95
CA VAL A 206 10.45 -14.57 11.35
C VAL A 206 9.00 -15.01 11.42
N TYR A 207 8.68 -15.93 12.34
CA TYR A 207 7.30 -16.37 12.50
C TYR A 207 6.47 -15.29 13.20
N HIS A 208 5.29 -15.03 12.65
CA HIS A 208 4.33 -14.08 13.21
C HIS A 208 3.02 -14.83 13.41
N GLU A 209 2.61 -14.98 14.66
CA GLU A 209 1.40 -15.70 15.02
C GLU A 209 0.14 -14.96 14.49
N GLY A 210 0.17 -13.62 14.49
CA GLY A 210 -0.80 -12.75 13.85
C GLY A 210 -2.01 -12.43 14.71
N ASN A 211 -2.30 -11.14 14.86
CA ASN A 211 -3.52 -10.58 15.48
C ASN A 211 -3.84 -11.03 16.91
N LYS A 212 -2.94 -11.69 17.65
CA LYS A 212 -3.27 -12.23 18.99
C LYS A 212 -3.69 -11.15 19.98
N SER A 213 -3.07 -9.98 19.92
CA SER A 213 -3.46 -8.84 20.78
C SER A 213 -4.81 -8.28 20.37
N PHE A 214 -5.17 -8.27 19.09
CA PHE A 214 -6.52 -7.88 18.65
C PHE A 214 -7.57 -8.89 19.11
N ASP A 215 -7.32 -10.18 18.89
CA ASP A 215 -8.25 -11.25 19.25
C ASP A 215 -8.49 -11.30 20.77
N ARG A 216 -7.42 -11.27 21.58
CA ARG A 216 -7.51 -11.37 23.04
C ARG A 216 -8.17 -10.17 23.68
N ASN A 217 -7.99 -8.98 23.11
CA ASN A 217 -8.64 -7.75 23.57
C ASN A 217 -9.97 -7.46 22.86
N ARG A 218 -10.50 -8.41 22.05
CA ARG A 218 -11.77 -8.29 21.31
C ARG A 218 -11.87 -7.02 20.45
N MET A 219 -10.76 -6.65 19.83
CA MET A 219 -10.69 -5.47 18.96
C MET A 219 -11.01 -5.86 17.52
N ASP A 220 -11.92 -5.12 16.89
CA ASP A 220 -12.27 -5.31 15.47
C ASP A 220 -11.18 -4.71 14.57
N MET A 221 -10.24 -5.57 14.14
CA MET A 221 -9.15 -5.19 13.25
C MET A 221 -9.66 -4.58 11.94
N TYR A 222 -10.79 -5.06 11.39
CA TYR A 222 -11.32 -4.53 10.14
C TYR A 222 -11.88 -3.11 10.32
N ALA A 223 -12.57 -2.86 11.43
CA ALA A 223 -13.04 -1.52 11.75
C ALA A 223 -11.87 -0.55 11.96
N ILE A 224 -10.84 -0.97 12.69
CA ILE A 224 -9.63 -0.17 12.93
C ILE A 224 -8.88 0.10 11.63
N ALA A 225 -8.61 -0.95 10.84
CA ALA A 225 -7.96 -0.83 9.54
C ALA A 225 -8.75 0.10 8.60
N ARG A 226 -10.09 0.07 8.63
CA ARG A 226 -10.92 0.98 7.84
C ARG A 226 -10.77 2.45 8.26
N VAL A 227 -10.73 2.73 9.56
CA VAL A 227 -10.50 4.10 10.07
C VAL A 227 -9.09 4.58 9.71
N ASN A 228 -8.09 3.77 9.98
CA ASN A 228 -6.69 4.11 9.74
C ASN A 228 -6.37 4.23 8.25
N ARG A 229 -7.01 3.42 7.40
CA ARG A 229 -6.97 3.62 5.94
C ARG A 229 -7.46 5.01 5.58
N ARG A 230 -8.62 5.46 6.10
CA ARG A 230 -9.12 6.82 5.82
C ARG A 230 -8.17 7.92 6.29
N LEU A 231 -7.47 7.72 7.41
CA LEU A 231 -6.43 8.63 7.87
C LEU A 231 -5.26 8.67 6.89
N PHE A 232 -4.77 7.51 6.45
CA PHE A 232 -3.71 7.42 5.43
C PHE A 232 -4.11 8.15 4.14
N LEU A 233 -5.32 7.89 3.62
CA LEU A 233 -5.84 8.54 2.42
C LEU A 233 -5.90 10.06 2.58
N ARG A 234 -6.41 10.56 3.73
CA ARG A 234 -6.47 12.00 4.01
C ARG A 234 -5.07 12.63 4.08
N LYS A 235 -4.12 11.91 4.67
CA LYS A 235 -2.75 12.39 4.87
C LYS A 235 -1.96 12.44 3.57
N TRP A 236 -2.08 11.41 2.73
CA TRP A 236 -1.20 11.24 1.56
C TRP A 236 -1.88 11.43 0.20
N GLY A 237 -3.22 11.31 0.13
CA GLY A 237 -3.99 11.52 -1.08
C GLY A 237 -3.80 10.43 -2.13
N PHE A 238 -3.55 9.18 -1.73
CA PHE A 238 -3.56 8.02 -2.62
C PHE A 238 -3.81 6.70 -1.89
N ASN A 239 -4.29 5.71 -2.64
CA ASN A 239 -4.56 4.37 -2.17
C ASN A 239 -3.29 3.62 -1.67
N PRO A 240 -3.21 3.27 -0.37
CA PRO A 240 -2.08 2.54 0.21
C PRO A 240 -1.87 1.15 -0.38
N GLU A 241 -2.90 0.51 -0.96
CA GLU A 241 -2.81 -0.77 -1.65
C GLU A 241 -1.72 -0.78 -2.73
N ARG A 242 -1.46 0.36 -3.39
CA ARG A 242 -0.38 0.51 -4.37
C ARG A 242 1.01 0.28 -3.77
N LEU A 243 1.18 0.57 -2.49
CA LEU A 243 2.41 0.29 -1.75
C LEU A 243 2.44 -1.15 -1.20
N ILE A 244 1.27 -1.68 -0.80
CA ILE A 244 1.16 -2.97 -0.12
C ILE A 244 1.28 -4.14 -1.10
N LEU A 245 0.58 -4.04 -2.22
CA LEU A 245 0.30 -5.16 -3.11
C LEU A 245 1.27 -5.26 -4.28
N GLN A 246 1.96 -4.17 -4.60
CA GLN A 246 2.84 -4.08 -5.75
C GLN A 246 4.14 -3.40 -5.42
N LEU A 247 5.20 -3.83 -6.11
CA LEU A 247 6.43 -3.08 -6.20
C LEU A 247 6.29 -2.02 -7.29
N ASP A 248 5.63 -0.90 -6.98
CA ASP A 248 5.55 0.25 -7.90
C ASP A 248 6.91 0.98 -7.91
N PRO A 249 7.67 0.92 -9.02
CA PRO A 249 8.99 1.54 -9.09
C PRO A 249 8.96 3.06 -8.89
N GLY A 250 7.80 3.70 -9.12
CA GLY A 250 7.63 5.13 -8.92
C GLY A 250 7.80 5.59 -7.47
N PHE A 251 7.79 4.66 -6.50
CA PHE A 251 8.09 4.97 -5.11
C PHE A 251 9.51 4.58 -4.69
N LEU A 252 10.33 3.97 -5.54
CA LEU A 252 11.69 3.55 -5.18
C LEU A 252 12.71 4.70 -5.32
N PRO A 253 13.76 4.76 -4.47
CA PRO A 253 14.79 5.78 -4.56
C PRO A 253 15.61 5.77 -5.84
N GLY A 254 16.16 6.94 -6.20
CA GLY A 254 17.06 7.10 -7.35
C GLY A 254 16.34 7.11 -8.71
N ILE A 255 15.10 6.66 -8.75
CA ILE A 255 14.19 6.95 -9.85
C ILE A 255 13.77 8.40 -9.65
N ARG A 256 14.13 9.30 -10.58
CA ARG A 256 13.51 10.61 -10.64
C ARG A 256 12.03 10.35 -10.80
N MET A 257 11.30 10.51 -9.71
CA MET A 257 9.88 10.73 -9.79
C MET A 257 9.72 11.90 -10.76
N LEU A 258 9.18 11.63 -11.96
CA LEU A 258 8.25 12.60 -12.51
C LEU A 258 7.31 12.90 -11.35
N ALA A 259 7.10 14.19 -11.05
CA ALA A 259 6.22 14.59 -9.96
C ALA A 259 5.05 13.61 -9.94
N HIS A 260 4.88 12.87 -8.84
CA HIS A 260 3.66 12.10 -8.70
C HIS A 260 2.56 13.12 -8.96
N PRO A 261 1.56 12.88 -9.84
CA PRO A 261 0.64 13.89 -10.38
C PRO A 261 -0.04 14.83 -9.36
N HIS A 262 0.19 14.62 -8.06
CA HIS A 262 -0.22 15.41 -6.92
C HIS A 262 0.52 16.76 -6.72
N HIS A 263 1.62 17.05 -7.41
CA HIS A 263 2.35 18.32 -7.26
C HIS A 263 2.52 19.03 -8.61
N GLU A 264 1.61 19.99 -8.83
CA GLU A 264 1.46 20.91 -9.97
C GLU A 264 1.29 20.27 -11.37
N PRO A 265 0.19 20.59 -12.09
CA PRO A 265 0.15 20.31 -13.52
C PRO A 265 1.29 21.09 -14.18
N THR A 266 2.27 20.40 -14.73
CA THR A 266 3.42 21.03 -15.41
C THR A 266 3.06 21.64 -16.76
N SER A 267 1.83 21.43 -17.27
CA SER A 267 1.22 22.20 -18.36
C SER A 267 -0.27 21.81 -18.55
N ALA A 268 -0.94 22.42 -19.55
CA ALA A 268 -2.24 22.01 -20.11
C ALA A 268 -2.19 20.63 -20.82
N ALA A 269 -1.53 19.67 -20.19
CA ALA A 269 -1.34 18.32 -20.70
C ALA A 269 -2.67 17.60 -20.84
N VAL A 270 -2.68 16.60 -21.72
CA VAL A 270 -3.83 15.74 -21.91
C VAL A 270 -3.99 14.87 -20.66
N PRO A 271 -5.20 14.80 -20.07
CA PRO A 271 -5.45 13.94 -18.92
C PRO A 271 -5.03 12.49 -19.21
N GLY A 272 -4.43 11.81 -18.23
CA GLY A 272 -4.22 10.37 -18.30
C GLY A 272 -5.54 9.62 -18.49
N GLY A 273 -5.53 8.38 -18.97
CA GLY A 273 -6.74 7.61 -19.24
C GLY A 273 -7.66 8.17 -20.34
N TRP A 274 -7.37 9.34 -20.91
CA TRP A 274 -8.13 9.93 -22.01
C TRP A 274 -7.93 9.12 -23.30
N TYR A 275 -9.01 8.88 -24.04
CA TYR A 275 -8.95 8.22 -25.34
C TYR A 275 -9.24 9.23 -26.45
N GLY A 276 -8.41 9.23 -27.48
CA GLY A 276 -8.61 10.05 -28.67
C GLY A 276 -8.40 9.22 -29.93
N VAL A 277 -9.13 9.52 -30.99
CA VAL A 277 -8.90 8.94 -32.32
C VAL A 277 -8.22 9.97 -33.23
N ASP A 278 -7.18 9.54 -33.95
CA ASP A 278 -6.53 10.36 -34.97
C ASP A 278 -7.26 10.27 -36.33
N GLY A 279 -6.84 11.08 -37.30
CA GLY A 279 -7.39 11.14 -38.65
C GLY A 279 -7.17 9.88 -39.48
N SER A 280 -6.36 8.93 -39.00
CA SER A 280 -6.24 7.59 -39.60
C SER A 280 -7.29 6.61 -39.05
N GLY A 281 -8.04 7.00 -38.03
CA GLY A 281 -8.97 6.13 -37.31
C GLY A 281 -8.31 5.29 -36.21
N CYS A 282 -7.03 5.52 -35.90
CA CYS A 282 -6.34 4.82 -34.83
C CYS A 282 -6.75 5.42 -33.48
N VAL A 283 -7.25 4.58 -32.58
CA VAL A 283 -7.60 4.97 -31.21
C VAL A 283 -6.33 4.93 -30.37
N TYR A 284 -6.06 6.00 -29.64
CA TYR A 284 -4.97 6.07 -28.67
C TYR A 284 -5.54 6.30 -27.29
N ARG A 285 -4.86 5.71 -26.32
CA ARG A 285 -5.01 6.07 -24.93
C ARG A 285 -3.85 6.93 -24.48
N VAL A 286 -4.11 8.01 -23.78
CA VAL A 286 -3.06 8.84 -23.21
C VAL A 286 -2.82 8.43 -21.77
N GLU A 287 -1.58 8.18 -21.40
CA GLU A 287 -1.16 7.83 -20.04
C GLU A 287 0.10 8.59 -19.70
N ARG A 288 0.06 9.40 -18.63
CA ARG A 288 1.25 10.09 -18.09
C ARG A 288 2.08 10.81 -19.18
N GLY A 289 1.40 11.45 -20.14
CA GLY A 289 2.03 12.18 -21.25
C GLY A 289 2.45 11.34 -22.47
N VAL A 290 2.15 10.04 -22.48
CA VAL A 290 2.45 9.12 -23.58
C VAL A 290 1.14 8.65 -24.23
N LYS A 291 1.03 8.71 -25.55
CA LYS A 291 -0.09 8.11 -26.29
C LYS A 291 0.24 6.66 -26.68
N ARG A 292 -0.64 5.73 -26.35
CA ARG A 292 -0.52 4.30 -26.65
C ARG A 292 -1.58 3.91 -27.67
N PRO A 293 -1.20 3.47 -28.88
CA PRO A 293 -2.19 3.08 -29.88
C PRO A 293 -2.88 1.78 -29.47
N VAL A 294 -4.19 1.69 -29.67
CA VAL A 294 -4.95 0.45 -29.56
C VAL A 294 -4.69 -0.34 -30.84
N ALA A 295 -4.08 -1.53 -30.70
CA ALA A 295 -3.47 -2.25 -31.81
C ALA A 295 -4.46 -2.70 -32.88
N SER A 296 -5.74 -2.87 -32.53
CA SER A 296 -6.80 -3.22 -33.47
C SER A 296 -8.18 -2.86 -32.93
N TYR A 297 -9.18 -2.76 -33.81
CA TYR A 297 -10.59 -2.65 -33.41
C TYR A 297 -11.03 -3.83 -32.52
N GLU A 298 -10.52 -5.03 -32.79
CA GLU A 298 -10.73 -6.19 -31.93
C GLU A 298 -10.17 -6.00 -30.52
N SER A 299 -9.02 -5.33 -30.38
CA SER A 299 -8.44 -4.99 -29.07
C SER A 299 -9.37 -4.07 -28.29
N LEU A 300 -9.97 -3.10 -28.98
CA LEU A 300 -10.94 -2.17 -28.39
C LEU A 300 -12.18 -2.91 -27.85
N LEU A 301 -12.73 -3.82 -28.65
CA LEU A 301 -13.89 -4.62 -28.28
C LEU A 301 -13.60 -5.54 -27.09
N HIS A 302 -12.43 -6.19 -27.07
CA HIS A 302 -12.03 -7.09 -25.97
C HIS A 302 -11.85 -6.34 -24.64
N LEU A 303 -11.47 -5.07 -24.68
CA LEU A 303 -11.36 -4.22 -23.50
C LEU A 303 -12.72 -3.76 -22.95
N GLY A 304 -13.85 -4.15 -23.56
CA GLY A 304 -15.18 -3.69 -23.15
C GLY A 304 -15.36 -2.17 -23.29
N MET A 305 -14.48 -1.51 -24.04
CA MET A 305 -14.49 -0.07 -24.19
C MET A 305 -15.46 0.35 -25.30
N SER A 306 -16.36 1.27 -24.95
CA SER A 306 -17.28 1.85 -25.91
C SER A 306 -16.66 3.05 -26.65
N MET A 307 -16.97 3.18 -27.94
CA MET A 307 -16.52 4.29 -28.79
C MET A 307 -17.04 5.66 -28.30
N ASP A 308 -18.12 5.68 -27.51
CA ASP A 308 -18.64 6.91 -26.88
C ASP A 308 -17.70 7.50 -25.80
N ARG A 309 -16.58 6.81 -25.49
CA ARG A 309 -15.49 7.29 -24.62
C ARG A 309 -14.28 7.79 -25.38
N VAL A 310 -14.27 7.64 -26.70
CA VAL A 310 -13.15 8.03 -27.56
C VAL A 310 -13.43 9.41 -28.14
N ALA A 311 -12.61 10.39 -27.80
CA ALA A 311 -12.71 11.74 -28.33
C ALA A 311 -12.36 11.76 -29.82
N LEU A 312 -13.26 12.35 -30.62
CA LEU A 312 -13.07 12.57 -32.05
C LEU A 312 -12.26 13.84 -32.31
N GLY A 313 -11.57 13.92 -33.46
CA GLY A 313 -10.82 15.11 -33.87
C GLY A 313 -9.62 15.42 -32.96
N ALA A 314 -9.01 14.38 -32.40
CA ALA A 314 -7.94 14.47 -31.42
C ALA A 314 -6.54 14.66 -32.04
N ASP A 315 -6.43 14.84 -33.36
CA ASP A 315 -5.18 14.88 -34.12
C ASP A 315 -4.11 15.80 -33.53
N ALA A 316 -4.45 17.08 -33.32
CA ALA A 316 -3.51 18.07 -32.81
C ALA A 316 -3.04 17.74 -31.39
N ILE A 317 -3.95 17.21 -30.58
CA ILE A 317 -3.69 16.80 -29.20
C ILE A 317 -2.74 15.59 -29.18
N LEU A 318 -3.05 14.57 -29.98
CA LEU A 318 -2.26 13.35 -30.08
C LEU A 318 -0.89 13.61 -30.74
N ALA A 319 -0.80 14.50 -31.71
CA ALA A 319 0.46 14.83 -32.39
C ALA A 319 1.54 15.32 -31.43
N GLY A 320 1.15 16.00 -30.34
CA GLY A 320 2.07 16.52 -29.32
C GLY A 320 2.56 15.49 -28.29
N LEU A 321 2.09 14.24 -28.32
CA LEU A 321 2.40 13.22 -27.32
C LEU A 321 3.38 12.17 -27.86
N ALA A 322 4.30 11.73 -27.00
CA ALA A 322 5.21 10.62 -27.30
C ALA A 322 4.43 9.33 -27.53
N VAL A 323 4.83 8.52 -28.52
CA VAL A 323 4.19 7.24 -28.84
C VAL A 323 4.77 6.14 -27.95
N GLY A 324 3.91 5.47 -27.18
CA GLY A 324 4.26 4.33 -26.34
C GLY A 324 3.91 2.99 -26.98
N THR A 325 4.09 1.91 -26.21
CA THR A 325 3.79 0.54 -26.64
C THR A 325 2.30 0.38 -26.95
N PRO A 326 1.95 -0.22 -28.12
CA PRO A 326 0.56 -0.48 -28.48
C PRO A 326 -0.16 -1.37 -27.46
N ILE A 327 -1.42 -1.07 -27.18
CA ILE A 327 -2.34 -1.87 -26.39
C ILE A 327 -2.84 -3.03 -27.26
N ARG A 328 -2.50 -4.27 -26.89
CA ARG A 328 -2.77 -5.47 -27.69
C ARG A 328 -3.84 -6.36 -27.05
N PRO A 329 -4.53 -7.21 -27.84
CA PRO A 329 -5.36 -8.28 -27.30
C PRO A 329 -4.47 -9.37 -26.67
N LEU A 330 -4.99 -10.01 -25.63
CA LEU A 330 -4.28 -10.80 -24.64
C LEU A 330 -3.47 -12.02 -25.14
N THR A 331 -2.15 -12.00 -24.92
CA THR A 331 -1.33 -13.23 -24.71
C THR A 331 -0.51 -13.25 -23.41
N GLY A 332 -0.59 -12.21 -22.59
CA GLY A 332 0.03 -12.15 -21.26
C GLY A 332 -0.43 -10.89 -20.54
N LEU A 333 -0.81 -10.97 -19.28
CA LEU A 333 -1.31 -9.82 -18.54
C LEU A 333 -0.16 -9.07 -17.87
N MET A 334 -0.15 -7.74 -17.99
CA MET A 334 0.28 -6.74 -16.99
C MET A 334 0.59 -5.38 -17.63
N TRP A 335 1.14 -5.36 -18.85
CA TRP A 335 1.63 -4.11 -19.45
C TRP A 335 0.66 -3.44 -20.43
N ASP A 336 -0.19 -4.23 -21.10
CA ASP A 336 -1.05 -3.71 -22.18
C ASP A 336 -2.42 -3.23 -21.69
N TYR A 337 -2.81 -3.56 -20.45
CA TYR A 337 -4.13 -3.20 -19.94
C TYR A 337 -4.20 -1.77 -19.39
N PRO A 338 -5.41 -1.18 -19.36
CA PRO A 338 -5.56 0.12 -18.77
C PRO A 338 -5.21 0.21 -17.29
N ASP A 339 -4.67 1.36 -16.87
CA ASP A 339 -4.42 1.69 -15.45
C ASP A 339 -5.70 1.54 -14.65
N SER A 340 -6.89 1.81 -15.22
CA SER A 340 -8.15 1.49 -14.55
C SER A 340 -9.22 1.00 -15.53
N PHE A 341 -9.85 -0.15 -15.25
CA PHE A 341 -10.96 -0.67 -16.05
C PHE A 341 -11.84 -1.64 -15.23
N LEU A 342 -13.08 -1.84 -15.69
CA LEU A 342 -13.97 -2.84 -15.12
C LEU A 342 -13.74 -4.18 -15.82
N ALA A 343 -13.59 -5.25 -15.05
CA ALA A 343 -13.38 -6.61 -15.51
C ALA A 343 -14.52 -7.53 -15.06
N ARG A 344 -14.78 -8.57 -15.86
CA ARG A 344 -15.72 -9.65 -15.54
C ARG A 344 -15.03 -11.00 -15.69
N ASP A 345 -15.06 -11.79 -14.62
CA ASP A 345 -14.51 -13.13 -14.62
C ASP A 345 -15.45 -14.16 -15.30
N PRO A 346 -14.99 -15.39 -15.59
CA PRO A 346 -15.81 -16.41 -16.23
C PRO A 346 -17.03 -16.88 -15.42
N GLY A 347 -17.04 -16.67 -14.10
CA GLY A 347 -18.16 -16.93 -13.20
C GLY A 347 -19.17 -15.79 -13.13
N GLY A 348 -18.93 -14.69 -13.84
CA GLY A 348 -19.78 -13.50 -13.88
C GLY A 348 -19.48 -12.47 -12.81
N GLY A 349 -18.47 -12.69 -11.95
CA GLY A 349 -18.04 -11.76 -10.91
C GLY A 349 -17.40 -10.50 -11.49
N ALA A 350 -17.74 -9.34 -10.92
CA ALA A 350 -17.23 -8.03 -11.35
C ALA A 350 -16.03 -7.59 -10.51
N HIS A 351 -15.04 -6.99 -11.17
CA HIS A 351 -13.80 -6.53 -10.54
C HIS A 351 -13.43 -5.16 -11.10
N MET A 352 -13.10 -4.19 -10.24
CA MET A 352 -12.38 -3.00 -10.68
C MET A 352 -10.90 -3.34 -10.71
N ILE A 353 -10.23 -3.18 -11.84
CA ILE A 353 -8.77 -3.24 -11.91
C ILE A 353 -8.29 -1.80 -11.87
N ALA A 354 -7.44 -1.45 -10.89
CA ALA A 354 -6.83 -0.13 -10.80
C ALA A 354 -5.35 -0.26 -10.44
N TYR A 355 -4.48 0.34 -11.23
CA TYR A 355 -3.01 0.29 -11.17
C TYR A 355 -2.47 -1.13 -11.03
N GLY A 356 -3.04 -2.09 -11.77
CA GLY A 356 -2.67 -3.50 -11.71
C GLY A 356 -3.09 -4.24 -10.43
N ILE A 357 -3.95 -3.65 -9.61
CA ILE A 357 -4.57 -4.29 -8.44
C ILE A 357 -6.01 -4.63 -8.81
N ARG A 358 -6.48 -5.82 -8.45
CA ARG A 358 -7.89 -6.20 -8.63
C ARG A 358 -8.69 -5.96 -7.35
N TYR A 359 -9.80 -5.26 -7.47
CA TYR A 359 -10.73 -4.97 -6.39
C TYR A 359 -12.05 -5.68 -6.69
N PRO A 360 -12.40 -6.77 -5.98
CA PRO A 360 -13.66 -7.47 -6.16
C PRO A 360 -14.85 -6.55 -5.89
N ILE A 361 -15.88 -6.55 -6.72
CA ILE A 361 -17.09 -5.75 -6.49
C ILE A 361 -18.21 -6.68 -6.01
N HIS A 362 -18.69 -6.46 -4.78
CA HIS A 362 -19.69 -7.36 -4.17
C HIS A 362 -21.10 -7.17 -4.72
N ASP A 363 -21.46 -5.94 -5.10
CA ASP A 363 -22.82 -5.61 -5.50
C ASP A 363 -22.87 -4.60 -6.65
N GLU A 364 -23.90 -4.74 -7.48
CA GLU A 364 -24.07 -3.91 -8.68
C GLU A 364 -24.33 -2.44 -8.35
N SER A 365 -24.93 -2.16 -7.18
CA SER A 365 -25.18 -0.79 -6.72
C SER A 365 -23.87 -0.06 -6.44
N SER A 366 -22.90 -0.71 -5.81
CA SER A 366 -21.55 -0.19 -5.59
C SER A 366 -20.84 0.12 -6.92
N CYS A 367 -20.97 -0.77 -7.90
CA CYS A 367 -20.47 -0.55 -9.27
C CYS A 367 -21.06 0.73 -9.89
N ARG A 368 -22.40 0.82 -9.91
CA ARG A 368 -23.13 1.96 -10.48
C ARG A 368 -22.88 3.26 -9.73
N SER A 369 -22.66 3.20 -8.40
CA SER A 369 -22.37 4.37 -7.57
C SER A 369 -21.03 5.00 -7.95
N LEU A 370 -20.01 4.21 -8.29
CA LEU A 370 -18.76 4.70 -8.89
C LEU A 370 -18.92 5.13 -10.36
N GLY A 371 -20.16 5.12 -10.86
CA GLY A 371 -20.56 5.35 -12.25
C GLY A 371 -20.16 4.24 -13.22
N LEU A 372 -19.64 3.13 -12.73
CA LEU A 372 -19.23 2.02 -13.59
C LEU A 372 -20.48 1.35 -14.14
N ARG A 373 -20.42 0.96 -15.42
CA ARG A 373 -21.52 0.25 -16.08
C ARG A 373 -21.13 -1.22 -16.22
N PRO A 374 -21.82 -2.15 -15.53
CA PRO A 374 -21.48 -3.58 -15.57
C PRO A 374 -21.37 -4.20 -16.96
N GLU A 375 -22.07 -3.64 -17.95
CA GLU A 375 -22.06 -4.03 -19.36
C GLU A 375 -20.77 -3.63 -20.11
N GLU A 376 -20.00 -2.67 -19.59
CA GLU A 376 -18.70 -2.25 -20.14
C GLU A 376 -17.53 -3.08 -19.57
N ALA A 377 -17.82 -4.11 -18.78
CA ALA A 377 -16.80 -4.94 -18.17
C ALA A 377 -16.06 -5.79 -19.22
N ALA A 378 -14.73 -5.68 -19.26
CA ALA A 378 -13.89 -6.52 -20.10
C ALA A 378 -13.88 -7.96 -19.59
N GLY A 379 -14.05 -8.94 -20.47
CA GLY A 379 -13.87 -10.35 -20.12
C GLY A 379 -12.42 -10.65 -19.77
N ILE A 380 -12.17 -11.31 -18.64
CA ILE A 380 -10.83 -11.72 -18.19
C ILE A 380 -10.83 -13.19 -17.77
N ARG A 381 -9.75 -13.93 -18.05
CA ARG A 381 -9.61 -15.32 -17.60
C ARG A 381 -9.24 -15.38 -16.11
N TYR A 382 -9.48 -16.52 -15.46
CA TYR A 382 -9.10 -16.69 -14.05
C TYR A 382 -7.59 -16.58 -13.85
N GLU A 383 -6.77 -17.15 -14.73
CA GLU A 383 -5.30 -17.10 -14.59
C GLU A 383 -4.79 -15.65 -14.65
N GLN A 384 -5.43 -14.87 -15.50
CA GLN A 384 -5.15 -13.47 -15.72
C GLN A 384 -5.55 -12.61 -14.52
N LEU A 385 -6.74 -12.87 -13.97
CA LEU A 385 -7.23 -12.19 -12.79
C LEU A 385 -6.39 -12.55 -11.55
N HIS A 386 -6.09 -13.83 -11.33
CA HIS A 386 -5.31 -14.30 -10.18
C HIS A 386 -3.83 -13.92 -10.24
N ALA A 387 -3.31 -13.54 -11.42
CA ALA A 387 -1.98 -12.93 -11.53
C ALA A 387 -1.91 -11.52 -10.91
N LEU A 388 -3.06 -10.85 -10.76
CA LEU A 388 -3.13 -9.53 -10.13
C LEU A 388 -3.29 -9.66 -8.61
N PRO A 389 -2.53 -8.88 -7.83
CA PRO A 389 -2.78 -8.75 -6.40
C PRO A 389 -4.21 -8.32 -6.10
N GLU A 390 -4.81 -8.92 -5.08
CA GLU A 390 -6.18 -8.62 -4.64
C GLU A 390 -6.17 -7.47 -3.62
N GLY A 391 -6.86 -6.39 -3.96
CA GLY A 391 -7.17 -5.27 -3.07
C GLY A 391 -8.47 -5.48 -2.30
N TRP A 392 -8.81 -4.50 -1.46
CA TRP A 392 -10.03 -4.59 -0.66
C TRP A 392 -11.28 -4.66 -1.52
N PRO A 393 -12.26 -5.48 -1.16
CA PRO A 393 -13.52 -5.53 -1.89
C PRO A 393 -14.23 -4.16 -1.91
N ILE A 394 -14.89 -3.85 -3.02
CA ILE A 394 -15.82 -2.73 -3.18
C ILE A 394 -17.22 -3.18 -2.73
N ARG A 395 -17.71 -2.64 -1.61
CA ARG A 395 -19.05 -2.94 -1.08
C ARG A 395 -19.61 -1.78 -0.27
N MET A 396 -20.91 -1.83 0.04
CA MET A 396 -21.59 -0.89 0.94
C MET A 396 -21.53 0.57 0.45
N ASP A 397 -20.59 1.37 0.97
CA ASP A 397 -20.31 2.73 0.50
C ASP A 397 -18.97 2.72 -0.24
N PRO A 398 -18.99 2.57 -1.58
CA PRO A 398 -17.78 2.48 -2.35
C PRO A 398 -16.95 3.76 -2.30
N TRP A 399 -17.51 4.91 -1.88
CA TRP A 399 -16.72 6.13 -1.76
C TRP A 399 -15.92 6.22 -0.46
N GLU A 400 -16.31 5.49 0.57
CA GLU A 400 -15.52 5.36 1.81
C GLU A 400 -14.40 4.34 1.69
N GLU A 401 -14.65 3.27 0.93
CA GLU A 401 -13.72 2.16 0.76
C GLU A 401 -12.86 2.33 -0.49
N HIS A 402 -13.36 3.04 -1.49
CA HIS A 402 -12.69 3.22 -2.77
C HIS A 402 -12.69 4.68 -3.18
N GLU A 403 -11.64 4.98 -3.91
CA GLU A 403 -11.15 6.30 -4.14
C GLU A 403 -11.75 6.86 -5.45
N LEU A 404 -11.52 8.14 -5.76
CA LEU A 404 -11.91 8.69 -7.05
C LEU A 404 -11.21 7.91 -8.17
N LEU A 405 -11.95 7.59 -9.21
CA LEU A 405 -11.38 7.05 -10.42
C LEU A 405 -10.73 8.19 -11.18
N ASP A 406 -9.45 8.03 -11.47
CA ASP A 406 -8.69 9.01 -12.23
C ASP A 406 -9.37 9.26 -13.59
N HIS A 407 -9.45 10.54 -13.92
CA HIS A 407 -9.97 11.15 -15.15
C HIS A 407 -11.44 10.85 -15.44
N ARG A 408 -12.16 10.43 -14.41
CA ARG A 408 -13.61 10.37 -14.41
C ARG A 408 -14.20 11.75 -14.08
N VAL A 409 -15.27 12.13 -14.78
CA VAL A 409 -16.00 13.37 -14.51
C VAL A 409 -16.95 13.16 -13.33
N TYR A 410 -16.96 14.13 -12.43
CA TYR A 410 -17.73 14.18 -11.21
C TYR A 410 -18.54 15.47 -11.15
N ALA A 411 -19.75 15.39 -10.61
CA ALA A 411 -20.56 16.56 -10.27
C ALA A 411 -20.54 16.75 -8.75
N GLY A 412 -20.09 17.92 -8.30
CA GLY A 412 -20.16 18.31 -6.90
C GLY A 412 -21.60 18.59 -6.45
N PRO A 413 -21.86 18.71 -5.13
CA PRO A 413 -23.19 19.03 -4.58
C PRO A 413 -23.78 20.34 -5.09
N ASP A 414 -22.94 21.24 -5.57
CA ASP A 414 -23.29 22.54 -6.15
C ASP A 414 -23.46 22.51 -7.68
N GLY A 415 -23.38 21.32 -8.29
CA GLY A 415 -23.49 21.13 -9.74
C GLY A 415 -22.24 21.53 -10.54
N ARG A 416 -21.17 22.00 -9.88
CA ARG A 416 -19.88 22.22 -10.54
C ARG A 416 -19.27 20.89 -10.95
N LEU A 417 -18.57 20.89 -12.08
CA LEU A 417 -17.95 19.69 -12.61
C LEU A 417 -16.48 19.64 -12.22
N PHE A 418 -16.03 18.43 -11.97
CA PHE A 418 -14.65 18.12 -11.64
C PHE A 418 -14.23 16.89 -12.43
N TYR A 419 -12.94 16.69 -12.63
CA TYR A 419 -12.43 15.35 -12.92
C TYR A 419 -11.59 14.86 -11.75
N GLY A 420 -11.64 13.55 -11.48
CA GLY A 420 -10.75 12.92 -10.50
C GLY A 420 -9.33 12.88 -11.06
N GLU A 421 -8.32 13.20 -10.27
CA GLU A 421 -6.93 13.00 -10.65
C GLU A 421 -6.08 12.84 -9.40
N GLY A 422 -5.45 11.68 -9.26
CA GLY A 422 -4.65 11.37 -8.09
C GLY A 422 -5.41 11.69 -6.81
N GLN A 423 -6.67 11.24 -6.74
CA GLN A 423 -7.53 11.42 -5.56
C GLN A 423 -7.87 12.85 -5.18
N ARG A 424 -7.74 13.76 -6.14
CA ARG A 424 -8.18 15.14 -6.01
C ARG A 424 -9.26 15.43 -7.00
N LEU A 425 -10.06 16.42 -6.67
CA LEU A 425 -11.00 17.01 -7.62
C LEU A 425 -10.31 18.18 -8.33
N ARG A 426 -10.26 18.08 -9.65
CA ARG A 426 -9.78 19.13 -10.54
C ARG A 426 -10.98 19.87 -11.13
N PRO A 427 -11.19 21.16 -10.83
CA PRO A 427 -12.32 21.90 -11.36
C PRO A 427 -12.33 21.93 -12.89
N ILE A 428 -13.48 21.65 -13.50
CA ILE A 428 -13.70 21.84 -14.94
C ILE A 428 -14.39 23.19 -15.11
N ARG A 429 -13.65 24.18 -15.62
CA ARG A 429 -14.04 25.60 -15.60
C ARG A 429 -14.88 26.04 -16.78
N SER A 430 -14.80 25.33 -17.90
CA SER A 430 -15.49 25.71 -19.14
C SER A 430 -16.02 24.48 -19.85
N ASP A 431 -17.14 24.65 -20.56
CA ASP A 431 -17.63 23.62 -21.48
C ASP A 431 -16.65 23.42 -22.65
N GLU A 432 -15.75 24.36 -22.90
CA GLU A 432 -14.63 24.18 -23.84
C GLU A 432 -13.68 23.08 -23.37
N THR A 433 -13.41 22.98 -22.06
CA THR A 433 -12.59 21.89 -21.51
C THR A 433 -13.26 20.53 -21.71
N LEU A 434 -14.58 20.46 -21.49
CA LEU A 434 -15.35 19.25 -21.75
C LEU A 434 -15.27 18.87 -23.23
N ARG A 435 -15.50 19.82 -24.14
CA ARG A 435 -15.39 19.59 -25.60
C ARG A 435 -13.98 19.18 -26.01
N ARG A 436 -12.96 19.86 -25.50
CA ARG A 436 -11.54 19.59 -25.78
C ARG A 436 -11.14 18.16 -25.46
N TYR A 437 -11.66 17.61 -24.36
CA TYR A 437 -11.36 16.25 -23.92
C TYR A 437 -12.51 15.26 -24.17
N GLY A 438 -13.50 15.61 -24.99
CA GLY A 438 -14.61 14.69 -25.32
C GLY A 438 -15.40 14.20 -24.09
N TRP A 439 -15.36 14.95 -22.99
CA TRP A 439 -16.07 14.63 -21.76
C TRP A 439 -17.53 15.08 -21.85
N SER A 440 -18.42 14.31 -21.22
CA SER A 440 -19.85 14.61 -21.17
C SER A 440 -20.32 14.87 -19.74
N ARG A 441 -21.07 15.97 -19.56
CA ARG A 441 -21.77 16.32 -18.31
C ARG A 441 -22.79 15.25 -17.92
N GLU A 442 -23.43 14.61 -18.89
CA GLU A 442 -24.45 13.56 -18.66
C GLU A 442 -23.83 12.29 -18.06
N ARG A 443 -22.52 12.08 -18.23
CA ARG A 443 -21.79 10.94 -17.65
C ARG A 443 -21.09 11.29 -16.35
N ALA A 444 -21.26 12.52 -15.84
CA ALA A 444 -20.68 12.94 -14.58
C ALA A 444 -21.28 12.15 -13.42
N VAL A 445 -20.42 11.63 -12.54
CA VAL A 445 -20.86 10.90 -11.35
C VAL A 445 -21.16 11.89 -10.25
N ALA A 446 -22.37 11.84 -9.70
CA ALA A 446 -22.74 12.68 -8.56
C ALA A 446 -21.90 12.28 -7.34
N LEU A 447 -21.13 13.22 -6.80
CA LEU A 447 -20.37 13.01 -5.58
C LEU A 447 -21.25 13.27 -4.36
N PRO A 448 -21.31 12.33 -3.41
CA PRO A 448 -21.95 12.60 -2.12
C PRO A 448 -21.27 13.79 -1.42
N PRO A 449 -22.02 14.67 -0.72
CA PRO A 449 -21.45 15.85 -0.07
C PRO A 449 -20.29 15.55 0.87
N HIS A 450 -20.40 14.47 1.65
CA HIS A 450 -19.35 14.07 2.59
C HIS A 450 -18.05 13.64 1.90
N VAL A 451 -18.12 13.16 0.65
CA VAL A 451 -16.95 12.85 -0.19
C VAL A 451 -16.39 14.14 -0.76
N PHE A 452 -17.24 14.97 -1.37
CA PHE A 452 -16.83 16.23 -1.97
C PHE A 452 -16.06 17.14 -1.00
N TYR A 453 -16.58 17.35 0.21
CA TYR A 453 -15.97 18.26 1.19
C TYR A 453 -14.71 17.70 1.87
N ARG A 454 -14.49 16.37 1.88
CA ARG A 454 -13.27 15.77 2.42
C ARG A 454 -12.18 15.59 1.37
N THR A 455 -12.54 15.61 0.08
CA THR A 455 -11.61 15.42 -1.01
C THR A 455 -10.87 16.73 -1.32
N PRO A 456 -9.53 16.73 -1.34
CA PRO A 456 -8.79 17.93 -1.70
C PRO A 456 -9.16 18.39 -3.11
N VAL A 457 -9.59 19.64 -3.23
CA VAL A 457 -9.71 20.33 -4.51
C VAL A 457 -8.37 21.01 -4.74
N SER A 458 -7.70 20.70 -5.84
CA SER A 458 -6.41 21.35 -6.15
C SER A 458 -6.58 22.83 -6.48
N TYR A 459 -5.48 23.58 -6.53
CA TYR A 459 -5.47 24.98 -6.97
C TYR A 459 -6.19 25.19 -8.31
N GLU A 460 -6.77 26.36 -8.41
CA GLU A 460 -7.36 26.97 -9.58
C GLU A 460 -6.40 26.92 -10.80
N VAL A 461 -6.73 26.11 -11.82
CA VAL A 461 -5.98 26.04 -13.08
C VAL A 461 -6.65 26.99 -14.06
N ASP A 462 -6.05 28.13 -14.35
CA ASP A 462 -6.53 29.09 -15.38
C ASP A 462 -6.49 28.51 -16.80
#